data_AF-A0A378WLU3-F1
#
_entry.id   AF-A0A378WLU3-F1
#
_cell.length_a   1.000
_cell.length_b   1.000
_cell.length_c   1.000
_cell.angle_alpha   90.00
_cell.angle_beta   90.00
_cell.angle_gamma   90.00
#
_symmetry.space_group_name_H-M   'P 1'
#
loop_
_entity.id
_entity.type
_entity.pdbx_description
1 polymer ?
#
loop_
_entity_poly.entity_id
_entity_poly.type
_entity_poly.pdbx_seq_one_letter_code
_entity_poly.pdbx_strand_id
1 'polypeptide(L)' 'MVVGSEGKGLSRLVRETCDTIISIPMAGPVESLNASVAAGVVLADIARQRR' A
#
# COMPACT_ATOMS: atom_id res chain seq x y z
N MET A 1 1.10 -7.05 6.95
CA MET A 1 0.95 -6.01 5.92
C MET A 1 1.31 -4.68 6.56
N VAL A 2 2.15 -3.87 5.91
CA VAL A 2 2.58 -2.57 6.42
C VAL A 2 2.21 -1.50 5.39
N VAL A 3 1.66 -0.37 5.83
CA VAL A 3 1.27 0.75 4.96
C VAL A 3 1.93 2.03 5.46
N GLY A 4 2.55 2.77 4.56
CA GLY A 4 3.20 4.05 4.87
C GLY A 4 2.22 5.23 4.85
N SER A 5 2.68 6.41 5.24
CA SER A 5 1.88 7.62 5.12
C SER A 5 1.77 8.08 3.67
N GLU A 6 0.71 8.82 3.33
CA GLU A 6 0.40 9.23 1.95
C GLU A 6 1.46 10.12 1.29
N GLY A 7 2.30 10.78 2.08
CA GLY A 7 3.37 11.65 1.57
C GLY A 7 4.74 10.98 1.66
N LYS A 8 5.13 10.55 2.87
CA LYS A 8 6.49 10.05 3.12
C LYS A 8 6.64 8.57 2.79
N GLY A 9 5.53 7.84 2.65
CA GLY A 9 5.54 6.40 2.44
C GLY A 9 6.13 5.64 3.63
N LEU A 10 6.75 4.49 3.34
CA LEU A 10 7.47 3.69 4.34
C LEU A 10 8.81 4.33 4.66
N SER A 11 9.20 4.32 5.95
CA SER A 11 10.58 4.63 6.32
C SER A 11 11.53 3.62 5.68
N ARG A 12 12.78 4.05 5.46
CA ARG A 12 13.82 3.20 4.84
C ARG A 12 13.97 1.86 5.56
N LEU A 13 14.12 1.89 6.89
CA LEU A 13 14.31 0.68 7.69
C LEU A 13 13.12 -0.27 7.56
N VAL A 14 11.89 0.26 7.63
CA VAL A 14 10.68 -0.55 7.48
C VAL A 14 10.61 -1.18 6.08
N ARG A 15 10.97 -0.44 5.04
CA ARG A 15 11.04 -0.96 3.67
C ARG A 15 12.07 -2.08 3.53
N GLU A 16 13.25 -1.94 4.15
CA GLU A 16 14.32 -2.95 4.11
C GLU A 16 13.96 -4.24 4.85
N THR A 17 13.06 -4.17 5.84
CA THR A 17 12.57 -5.34 6.58
C THR A 17 11.40 -6.06 5.92
N CYS A 18 10.82 -5.50 4.85
CA CYS A 18 9.68 -6.12 4.16
C CYS A 18 10.16 -7.13 3.12
N ASP A 19 9.60 -8.34 3.13
CA ASP A 19 9.93 -9.38 2.14
C ASP A 19 9.49 -9.00 0.72
N THR A 20 8.42 -8.21 0.60
CA THR A 20 7.88 -7.79 -0.69
C THR A 20 7.32 -6.38 -0.56
N ILE A 21 7.54 -5.59 -1.61
CA ILE A 21 6.97 -4.25 -1.77
C ILE A 21 6.01 -4.27 -2.96
N ILE A 22 4.79 -3.81 -2.73
CA ILE A 22 3.77 -3.64 -3.77
C ILE A 22 3.32 -2.18 -3.82
N SER A 23 2.76 -1.76 -4.94
CA SER A 23 2.13 -0.45 -5.13
C SER A 23 0.73 -0.61 -5.72
N ILE A 24 -0.16 0.33 -5.37
CA ILE A 24 -1.45 0.48 -6.04
C ILE A 24 -1.21 1.38 -7.27
N PRO A 25 -1.49 0.92 -8.49
CA PRO A 25 -1.40 1.78 -9.67
C PRO A 25 -2.34 2.98 -9.54
N MET A 26 -1.79 4.18 -9.63
CA MET A 26 -2.57 5.42 -9.59
C MET A 26 -2.98 5.82 -11.00
N ALA A 27 -4.21 6.31 -11.15
CA ALA A 27 -4.71 6.88 -12.39
C ALA A 27 -5.05 8.35 -12.19
N GLY A 28 -4.73 9.18 -13.19
CA GLY A 28 -4.99 10.62 -13.13
C GLY A 28 -3.97 11.39 -12.28
N PRO A 29 -4.29 12.63 -11.87
CA PRO A 29 -3.34 13.56 -11.26
C PRO A 29 -3.05 13.30 -9.77
N VAL A 30 -3.67 12.29 -9.16
CA VAL A 30 -3.54 12.04 -7.72
C VAL A 30 -2.29 11.20 -7.46
N GLU A 31 -1.40 11.72 -6.62
CA GLU A 31 -0.09 11.11 -6.34
C GLU A 31 -0.15 9.96 -5.32
N SER A 32 -1.12 9.98 -4.38
CA SER A 32 -1.30 8.92 -3.38
C SER A 32 -2.75 8.80 -2.92
N LEU A 33 -3.12 7.60 -2.47
CA LEU A 33 -4.35 7.35 -1.73
C LEU A 33 -4.13 7.59 -0.23
N ASN A 34 -5.23 7.83 0.48
CA ASN A 34 -5.24 7.77 1.94
C ASN A 34 -4.74 6.40 2.44
N ALA A 35 -3.96 6.36 3.51
CA ALA A 35 -3.34 5.15 4.03
C ALA A 35 -4.38 4.09 4.42
N SER A 36 -5.52 4.49 5.00
CA SER A 36 -6.60 3.57 5.35
C SER A 36 -7.31 3.01 4.11
N VAL A 37 -7.49 3.85 3.08
CA VAL A 37 -8.08 3.44 1.80
C VAL A 37 -7.14 2.47 1.07
N ALA A 38 -5.85 2.77 1.00
CA ALA A 38 -4.84 1.89 0.41
C ALA A 38 -4.80 0.51 1.11
N ALA A 39 -4.84 0.51 2.44
CA ALA A 39 -4.91 -0.73 3.22
C ALA A 39 -6.18 -1.53 2.89
N GLY A 40 -7.34 -0.86 2.82
CA GLY A 40 -8.62 -1.49 2.48
C GLY A 40 -8.61 -2.15 1.10
N VAL A 41 -8.09 -1.46 0.07
CA VAL A 41 -7.98 -1.99 -1.29
C VAL A 41 -7.12 -3.26 -1.33
N VAL A 42 -5.94 -3.24 -0.70
CA VAL A 42 -5.03 -4.40 -0.69
C VAL A 42 -5.64 -5.58 0.08
N LEU A 43 -6.26 -5.33 1.24
CA LEU A 43 -6.90 -6.40 2.02
C LEU A 43 -8.08 -7.02 1.28
N ALA A 44 -8.88 -6.20 0.59
CA ALA A 44 -10.00 -6.70 -0.23
C ALA A 44 -9.50 -7.59 -1.38
N ASP A 45 -8.41 -7.21 -2.04
CA ASP A 45 -7.82 -8.01 -3.11
C ASP A 45 -7.23 -9.33 -2.59
N ILE A 46 -6.51 -9.30 -1.46
CA ILE A 46 -6.02 -10.51 -0.78
C ILE A 46 -7.19 -11.43 -0.41
N ALA A 47 -8.27 -10.87 0.14
CA ALA A 47 -9.46 -11.66 0.50
C ALA A 47 -10.14 -12.27 -0.74
N ARG A 48 -10.17 -11.55 -1.86
CA ARG A 48 -10.70 -12.03 -3.14
C ARG A 48 -9.87 -13.17 -3.72
N GLN A 49 -8.54 -13.09 -3.65
CA GLN A 49 -7.63 -14.13 -4.14
C GLN A 49 -7.66 -15.41 -3.29
N ARG A 50 -8.11 -15.31 -2.03
CA ARG A 50 -8.22 -16.45 -1.11
C ARG A 50 -9.56 -17.19 -1.18
N ARG A 51 -10.48 -16.73 -2.02
CA ARG A 51 -11.73 -17.43 -2.36
C ARG A 51 -11.51 -18.25 -3.62
#